data_AF-A0A412WUQ3-F1
#
_entry.id   AF-A0A412WUQ3-F1
#
_cell.length_a   1.000
_cell.length_b   1.000
_cell.length_c   1.000
_cell.angle_alpha   90.00
_cell.angle_beta   90.00
_cell.angle_gamma   90.00
#
_symmetry.space_group_name_H-M   'P 1'
#
loop_
_entity.id
_entity.type
_entity.pdbx_description
1 polymer ?
#
loop_
_entity_poly.entity_id
_entity_poly.type
_entity_poly.pdbx_seq_one_letter_code
_entity_poly.pdbx_strand_id
1 'polypeptide(L)'
;MPANLNRKQQREIKAVVERAKKDNGIPQTAQQSIPFQRMFPDGICRVTDSYYTKTIQFQDINYQLAQQEDKTAIFDEWCSFLNFFDSSIHFELSFMNLSTD
;
A
#
# COMPACT_ATOMS: atom_id res chain seq x y z
N MET A 1 22.89 29.75 -17.90
CA MET A 1 21.90 30.46 -17.04
C MET A 1 21.17 31.47 -17.93
N PRO A 2 19.83 31.54 -17.92
CA PRO A 2 19.08 32.51 -18.73
C PRO A 2 19.41 33.95 -18.32
N ALA A 3 19.54 34.87 -19.29
CA ALA A 3 20.12 36.19 -19.07
C ALA A 3 19.20 37.21 -18.36
N ASN A 4 17.89 36.95 -18.24
CA ASN A 4 16.89 37.92 -17.79
C ASN A 4 16.07 37.43 -16.58
N LEU A 5 16.72 37.07 -15.48
CA LEU A 5 16.05 36.61 -14.26
C LEU A 5 16.27 37.58 -13.09
N ASN A 6 15.18 37.98 -12.43
CA ASN A 6 15.24 38.75 -11.18
C ASN A 6 15.90 37.90 -10.06
N ARG A 7 16.53 38.52 -9.06
CA ARG A 7 17.20 37.87 -7.91
C ARG A 7 16.33 36.80 -7.25
N LYS A 8 15.01 37.02 -7.14
CA LYS A 8 14.06 36.04 -6.60
C LYS A 8 14.00 34.77 -7.47
N GLN A 9 13.87 34.93 -8.78
CA GLN A 9 13.80 33.81 -9.73
C GLN A 9 15.14 33.07 -9.84
N GLN A 10 16.28 33.78 -9.75
CA GLN A 10 17.60 33.14 -9.68
C GLN A 10 17.75 32.25 -8.43
N ARG A 11 17.22 32.71 -7.29
CA ARG A 11 17.24 31.94 -6.03
C ARG A 11 16.33 30.71 -6.11
N GLU A 12 15.16 30.83 -6.71
CA GLU A 12 14.23 29.72 -6.96
C GLU A 12 14.85 28.68 -7.90
N ILE A 13 15.41 29.10 -9.04
CA ILE A 13 16.08 28.19 -9.99
C ILE A 13 17.26 27.49 -9.33
N LYS A 14 18.09 28.21 -8.56
CA LYS A 14 19.22 27.61 -7.85
C LYS A 14 18.74 26.57 -6.83
N ALA A 15 17.65 26.84 -6.11
CA ALA A 15 17.07 25.88 -5.17
C ALA A 15 16.50 24.63 -5.87
N VAL A 16 15.87 24.79 -7.04
CA VAL A 16 15.37 23.67 -7.86
C VAL A 16 16.53 22.82 -8.38
N VAL A 17 17.58 23.45 -8.91
CA VAL A 17 18.78 22.74 -9.40
C VAL A 17 19.50 22.00 -8.28
N GLU A 18 19.64 22.61 -7.10
CA GLU A 18 20.24 21.95 -5.94
C GLU A 18 19.38 20.80 -5.39
N ARG A 19 18.05 20.88 -5.48
CA ARG A 19 17.16 19.76 -5.17
C ARG A 19 17.31 18.62 -6.18
N ALA A 20 17.33 18.94 -7.48
CA ALA A 20 17.52 17.95 -8.53
C ALA A 20 18.87 17.23 -8.43
N LYS A 21 19.94 17.93 -8.04
CA LYS A 21 21.26 17.33 -7.77
C LYS A 21 21.31 16.41 -6.55
N LYS A 22 20.38 16.55 -5.61
CA LYS A 22 20.29 15.68 -4.43
C LYS A 22 19.47 14.42 -4.73
N ASP A 23 18.62 14.47 -5.75
CA ASP A 23 17.78 13.36 -6.18
C ASP A 23 18.54 12.47 -7.16
N ASN A 24 19.49 11.69 -6.63
CA ASN A 24 20.34 10.79 -7.43
C ASN A 24 19.65 9.44 -7.74
N GLY A 25 18.33 9.33 -7.52
CA GLY A 25 17.58 8.08 -7.68
C GLY A 25 17.92 6.98 -6.66
N ILE A 26 18.83 7.25 -5.73
CA ILE A 26 19.21 6.34 -4.64
C ILE A 26 18.33 6.67 -3.42
N PRO A 27 17.50 5.76 -2.93
CA PRO A 27 16.71 5.96 -1.72
C PRO A 27 17.62 6.25 -0.51
N GLN A 28 17.38 7.36 0.17
CA GLN A 28 18.08 7.76 1.40
C GLN A 28 17.27 7.41 2.66
N THR A 29 16.01 7.01 2.49
CA THR A 29 15.08 6.65 3.56
C THR A 29 14.34 5.37 3.21
N ALA A 30 13.87 4.65 4.22
CA ALA A 30 13.07 3.45 4.01
C ALA A 30 11.81 3.76 3.18
N GLN A 31 11.14 4.89 3.43
CA GLN A 31 9.95 5.32 2.69
C GLN A 31 10.24 5.53 1.20
N GLN A 32 11.42 6.08 0.85
CA GLN A 32 11.84 6.23 -0.54
C GLN A 32 12.15 4.90 -1.23
N SER A 33 12.38 3.82 -0.48
CA SER A 33 12.58 2.48 -1.04
C SER A 33 11.27 1.72 -1.29
N ILE A 34 10.13 2.22 -0.79
CA ILE A 34 8.85 1.54 -0.99
C ILE A 34 8.28 1.93 -2.36
N PRO A 35 8.12 0.99 -3.31
CA PRO A 35 7.80 1.30 -4.69
C PRO A 35 6.29 1.46 -4.91
N PHE A 36 5.65 2.43 -4.24
CA PHE A 36 4.27 2.82 -4.54
C PHE A 36 4.13 4.32 -4.73
N GLN A 37 3.19 4.75 -5.56
CA GLN A 37 2.93 6.15 -5.84
C GLN A 37 2.14 6.83 -4.70
N ARG A 38 1.13 6.14 -4.14
CA ARG A 38 0.27 6.71 -3.09
C ARG A 38 -0.49 5.66 -2.28
N MET A 39 -0.52 5.83 -0.95
CA MET A 39 -1.51 5.18 -0.08
C MET A 39 -2.71 6.10 0.14
N PHE A 40 -3.91 5.51 0.06
CA PHE A 40 -5.17 6.16 0.40
C PHE A 40 -5.61 5.73 1.82
N PRO A 41 -6.39 6.57 2.53
CA PRO A 41 -6.84 6.26 3.89
C PRO A 41 -7.75 5.03 4.00
N ASP A 42 -8.35 4.58 2.90
CA ASP A 42 -9.26 3.44 2.82
C ASP A 42 -8.54 2.11 2.54
N GLY A 43 -7.21 2.09 2.61
CA GLY A 43 -6.39 0.90 2.38
C GLY A 43 -6.09 0.60 0.90
N ILE A 44 -6.51 1.47 -0.02
CA ILE A 44 -6.08 1.38 -1.43
C ILE A 44 -4.65 1.89 -1.56
N CYS A 45 -3.82 1.14 -2.28
CA CYS A 45 -2.48 1.54 -2.68
C CYS A 45 -2.44 1.69 -4.20
N ARG A 46 -1.99 2.85 -4.69
CA ARG A 46 -1.61 3.02 -6.10
C ARG A 46 -0.14 2.69 -6.25
N VAL A 47 0.16 1.57 -6.92
CA VAL A 47 1.53 1.11 -7.15
C VAL A 47 2.09 1.73 -8.44
N THR A 48 1.30 1.68 -9.53
CA THR A 48 1.60 2.33 -10.81
C THR A 48 0.39 3.09 -11.33
N ASP A 49 0.46 3.66 -12.54
CA ASP A 49 -0.67 4.40 -13.09
C ASP A 49 -1.90 3.54 -13.37
N SER A 50 -1.69 2.24 -13.61
CA SER A 50 -2.73 1.26 -13.95
C SER A 50 -2.79 0.06 -13.00
N TYR A 51 -2.01 0.05 -11.91
CA TYR A 51 -1.98 -1.05 -10.94
C TYR A 51 -2.24 -0.56 -9.51
N TYR A 52 -3.26 -1.14 -8.90
CA TYR A 52 -3.72 -0.82 -7.56
C TYR A 52 -3.84 -2.09 -6.73
N THR A 53 -3.55 -1.98 -5.43
CA THR A 53 -3.84 -3.02 -4.45
C THR A 53 -4.81 -2.46 -3.40
N LYS A 54 -5.52 -3.35 -2.71
CA LYS A 54 -6.40 -2.97 -1.61
C LYS A 54 -6.17 -3.92 -0.45
N THR A 55 -5.88 -3.37 0.72
CA THR A 55 -5.79 -4.12 1.96
C THR A 55 -7.09 -3.96 2.72
N ILE A 56 -7.66 -5.09 3.15
CA ILE A 56 -8.89 -5.12 3.96
C ILE A 56 -8.53 -5.77 5.29
N GLN A 57 -8.88 -5.11 6.39
CA GLN A 57 -8.73 -5.66 7.73
C GLN A 57 -10.10 -6.11 8.23
N PHE A 58 -10.16 -7.33 8.75
CA PHE A 58 -11.32 -7.86 9.46
C PHE A 58 -10.85 -8.43 10.81
N GLN A 59 -11.73 -8.39 11.79
CA GLN A 59 -11.53 -9.01 13.11
C GLN A 59 -12.66 -10.02 13.30
N ASP A 60 -12.30 -11.27 13.60
CA ASP A 60 -13.27 -12.31 13.90
C ASP A 60 -12.96 -12.90 15.28
N ILE A 61 -13.83 -12.60 16.25
CA ILE A 61 -13.81 -13.17 17.60
C ILE A 61 -14.81 -14.32 17.75
N ASN A 62 -15.62 -14.60 16.73
CA ASN A 62 -16.85 -15.36 16.84
C ASN A 62 -16.70 -16.80 16.38
N TYR A 63 -15.70 -17.15 15.55
CA TYR A 63 -15.54 -18.53 15.10
C TYR A 63 -15.44 -19.55 16.26
N GLN A 64 -14.77 -19.21 17.37
CA GLN A 64 -14.67 -20.12 18.52
C GLN A 64 -16.04 -20.35 19.21
N LEU A 65 -16.83 -19.29 19.35
CA LEU A 65 -18.13 -19.29 20.06
C LEU A 65 -19.32 -19.69 19.15
N ALA A 66 -19.11 -19.73 17.83
CA ALA A 66 -20.12 -20.09 16.86
C ALA A 66 -20.64 -21.53 17.05
N GLN A 67 -21.90 -21.74 16.65
CA GLN A 67 -22.50 -23.06 16.65
C GLN A 67 -21.82 -23.97 15.61
N GLN A 68 -22.01 -25.29 15.73
CA GLN A 68 -21.34 -26.25 14.85
C GLN A 68 -21.76 -26.06 13.38
N GLU A 69 -23.02 -25.75 13.13
CA GLU A 69 -23.56 -25.49 11.79
C GLU A 69 -22.90 -24.25 11.15
N ASP A 70 -22.79 -23.16 11.92
CA ASP A 70 -22.14 -21.93 11.48
C ASP A 70 -20.64 -22.15 11.18
N LYS A 71 -19.94 -22.90 12.04
CA LYS A 71 -18.52 -23.24 11.82
C LYS A 71 -18.30 -23.98 10.51
N THR A 72 -19.17 -24.94 10.21
CA THR A 72 -19.11 -25.68 8.94
C THR A 72 -19.42 -24.76 7.75
N ALA A 73 -20.44 -23.91 7.84
CA ALA A 73 -20.76 -22.95 6.78
C ALA A 73 -19.59 -21.99 6.50
N ILE A 74 -18.97 -21.41 7.54
CA ILE A 74 -17.81 -20.53 7.42
C ILE A 74 -16.63 -21.26 6.75
N PHE A 75 -16.38 -22.50 7.14
CA PHE A 75 -15.30 -23.31 6.55
C PHE A 75 -15.54 -23.59 5.06
N ASP A 76 -16.76 -23.93 4.68
CA ASP A 76 -17.11 -24.22 3.28
C ASP A 76 -17.02 -22.95 2.42
N GLU A 77 -17.49 -21.81 2.92
CA GLU A 77 -17.33 -20.51 2.26
C GLU A 77 -15.85 -20.14 2.09
N TRP A 78 -15.02 -20.37 3.11
CA TRP A 78 -13.58 -20.16 3.04
C TRP A 78 -12.91 -21.00 1.94
N CYS A 79 -13.27 -22.29 1.84
CA CYS A 79 -12.77 -23.15 0.78
C CYS A 79 -13.18 -22.67 -0.62
N SER A 80 -14.43 -22.18 -0.78
CA SER A 80 -14.88 -21.57 -2.03
C SER A 80 -14.09 -20.31 -2.36
N PHE A 81 -13.88 -19.43 -1.37
CA PHE A 81 -13.14 -18.19 -1.50
C PHE A 81 -11.69 -18.42 -1.94
N LEU A 82 -10.99 -19.40 -1.36
CA LEU A 82 -9.62 -19.72 -1.76
C LEU A 82 -9.49 -20.14 -3.22
N ASN A 83 -10.56 -20.68 -3.81
CA ASN A 83 -10.61 -21.06 -5.23
C ASN A 83 -11.25 -20.00 -6.13
N PHE A 84 -11.64 -18.85 -5.58
CA PHE A 84 -12.36 -17.81 -6.31
C PHE A 84 -11.45 -17.04 -7.27
N PHE A 85 -10.20 -16.78 -6.89
CA PHE A 85 -9.27 -15.98 -7.67
C PHE A 85 -8.63 -16.81 -8.79
N ASP A 86 -8.61 -16.24 -10.00
CA ASP A 86 -7.81 -16.77 -11.10
C ASP A 86 -6.35 -16.28 -11.00
N SER A 87 -5.50 -16.73 -11.94
CA SER A 87 -4.08 -16.37 -11.96
C SER A 87 -3.79 -14.90 -12.29
N SER A 88 -4.80 -14.10 -12.62
CA SER A 88 -4.64 -12.67 -12.91
C SER A 88 -4.62 -11.82 -11.64
N ILE A 89 -5.06 -12.36 -10.51
CA ILE A 89 -5.17 -11.64 -9.24
C ILE A 89 -4.07 -12.11 -8.28
N HIS A 90 -3.25 -11.16 -7.81
CA HIS A 90 -2.28 -11.41 -6.75
C HIS A 90 -2.98 -11.24 -5.40
N PHE A 91 -3.03 -12.31 -4.62
CA PHE A 91 -3.71 -12.36 -3.34
C PHE A 91 -2.76 -12.84 -2.24
N GLU A 92 -2.79 -12.18 -1.08
CA GLU A 92 -1.98 -12.52 0.09
C GLU A 92 -2.83 -12.43 1.36
N LEU A 93 -2.59 -13.36 2.29
CA LEU A 93 -3.18 -13.38 3.61
C LEU A 93 -2.11 -13.10 4.65
N SER A 94 -2.36 -12.12 5.52
CA SER A 94 -1.52 -11.85 6.69
C SER A 94 -2.34 -12.04 7.96
N PHE A 95 -1.89 -12.96 8.82
CA PHE A 95 -2.54 -13.23 10.10
C PHE A 95 -1.76 -12.56 11.24
N MET A 96 -2.45 -11.69 11.98
CA MET A 96 -1.90 -11.02 13.15
C MET A 96 -2.52 -11.62 14.41
N ASN A 97 -1.78 -12.49 15.09
CA ASN A 97 -2.19 -13.04 16.38
C ASN A 97 -1.88 -12.01 17.47
N LEU A 98 -2.91 -11.30 17.91
CA LEU A 98 -2.81 -10.30 18.98
C LEU A 98 -3.31 -10.92 20.28
N SER A 99 -2.54 -10.81 21.37
CA SER A 99 -3.08 -11.02 22.71
C SER A 99 -3.93 -9.81 23.07
N THR A 100 -5.16 -10.03 23.50
CA THR A 100 -5.92 -9.04 24.26
C THR A 100 -5.35 -9.02 25.66
N ASP A 101 -4.39 -8.13 25.92
CA ASP A 101 -4.00 -7.71 27.28
C ASP A 101 -5.07 -6.81 27.91
#